data_AF-A0A2J8JPF9-F1
#
_entry.id   AF-A0A2J8JPF9-F1
#
_cell.length_a   1.000
_cell.length_b   1.000
_cell.length_c   1.000
_cell.angle_alpha   90.00
_cell.angle_beta   90.00
_cell.angle_gamma   90.00
#
_symmetry.space_group_name_H-M   'P 1'
#
loop_
_entity.id
_entity.type
_entity.pdbx_description
1 polymer ?
#
loop_
_entity_poly.entity_id
_entity_poly.type
_entity_poly.pdbx_seq_one_letter_code
_entity_poly.pdbx_strand_id
1 'polypeptide(L)'
;MKVLLLKDAKEDDCGQDPYIRLSHPEDYGGLIFTSPRAVEAAELCLEQNNKTEVWERSLKEKWNAKSVYVVGNATASLVSKIGLDTEGETCGNAEKLAEYICSRESSALPLLFPCGNLKREILPKALKDKGIAMESITVYQTIAHPGMQGNLNSYYSQQGVPASITFFSPSGLTYSLKHIQELSG
;
A
#
# COMPACT_ATOMS: atom_id res chain seq x y z
N MET A 1 4.48 -12.63 -8.88
CA MET A 1 4.74 -11.92 -7.61
C MET A 1 3.76 -12.39 -6.57
N LYS A 2 4.09 -12.22 -5.30
CA LYS A 2 3.10 -12.30 -4.22
C LYS A 2 3.12 -10.97 -3.47
N VAL A 3 1.94 -10.50 -3.08
CA VAL A 3 1.81 -9.39 -2.13
C VAL A 3 1.71 -10.02 -0.74
N LEU A 4 2.62 -9.65 0.14
CA LEU A 4 2.53 -10.00 1.55
C LEU A 4 2.01 -8.78 2.30
N LEU A 5 0.86 -8.92 2.94
CA LEU A 5 0.41 -7.94 3.93
C LEU A 5 1.26 -8.17 5.18
N LEU A 6 1.93 -7.13 5.66
CA LEU A 6 2.82 -7.24 6.81
C LEU A 6 1.94 -7.43 8.05
N LYS A 7 1.88 -8.67 8.52
CA LYS A 7 1.20 -9.09 9.74
C LYS A 7 2.27 -9.49 10.75
N ASP A 8 2.14 -8.93 11.95
CA ASP A 8 2.87 -9.28 13.16
C ASP A 8 4.32 -8.81 13.27
N ALA A 9 4.52 -7.95 14.27
CA ALA A 9 5.77 -7.76 14.97
C ALA A 9 6.03 -8.97 15.87
N LYS A 10 6.81 -9.95 15.42
CA LYS A 10 7.64 -10.74 16.34
C LYS A 10 9.01 -11.06 15.73
N GLU A 11 10.00 -10.68 16.54
CA GLU A 11 11.45 -10.88 16.50
C GLU A 11 12.26 -9.81 15.72
N ASP A 12 12.71 -8.84 16.52
CA ASP A 12 13.94 -8.04 16.38
C ASP A 12 14.12 -7.13 15.16
N ASP A 13 13.04 -6.63 14.59
CA ASP A 13 13.10 -5.40 13.80
C ASP A 13 11.91 -4.49 14.15
N CYS A 14 12.12 -3.18 14.12
CA CYS A 14 11.20 -2.12 14.57
C CYS A 14 9.97 -1.98 13.64
N GLY A 15 9.18 -3.04 13.49
CA GLY A 15 7.97 -3.09 12.68
C GLY A 15 6.80 -2.44 13.40
N GLN A 16 6.52 -1.17 13.08
CA GLN A 16 5.36 -0.45 13.58
C GLN A 16 4.06 -1.14 13.13
N ASP A 17 3.25 -1.63 14.07
CA ASP A 17 1.91 -2.18 13.78
C ASP A 17 1.01 -1.07 13.21
N PRO A 18 0.50 -1.20 11.97
CA PRO A 18 -0.33 -0.17 11.35
C PRO A 18 -1.67 0.06 12.08
N TYR A 19 -2.14 -0.90 12.88
CA TYR A 19 -3.27 -0.64 13.75
C TYR A 19 -2.96 0.45 14.79
N ILE A 20 -1.75 0.46 15.37
CA ILE A 20 -1.38 1.43 16.40
C ILE A 20 -1.51 2.85 15.85
N ARG A 21 -1.19 3.09 14.58
CA ARG A 21 -1.35 4.43 13.98
C ARG A 21 -2.81 4.75 13.65
N LEU A 22 -3.55 3.78 13.12
CA LEU A 22 -4.98 3.96 12.80
C LEU A 22 -5.86 4.17 14.05
N SER A 23 -5.42 3.72 15.23
CA SER A 23 -6.17 3.90 16.48
C SER A 23 -5.95 5.24 17.18
N HIS A 24 -5.02 6.08 16.71
CA HIS A 24 -4.70 7.39 17.29
C HIS A 24 -4.92 8.51 16.25
N PRO A 25 -6.14 8.72 15.75
CA PRO A 25 -6.43 9.78 14.78
C PRO A 25 -6.02 11.18 15.28
N GLU A 26 -5.98 11.42 16.59
CA GLU A 26 -5.52 12.66 17.21
C GLU A 26 -4.07 13.03 16.87
N ASP A 27 -3.22 12.07 16.51
CA ASP A 27 -1.82 12.31 16.16
C ASP A 27 -1.64 12.72 14.68
N TYR A 28 -2.72 12.65 13.88
CA TYR A 28 -2.66 12.80 12.43
C TYR A 28 -3.61 13.86 11.89
N GLY A 29 -3.19 14.51 10.81
CA GLY A 29 -3.98 15.48 10.06
C GLY A 29 -4.90 14.83 9.01
N GLY A 30 -4.69 13.55 8.71
CA GLY A 30 -5.42 12.85 7.65
C GLY A 30 -4.75 11.54 7.23
N LEU A 31 -5.34 10.88 6.24
CA LEU A 31 -4.89 9.61 5.66
C LEU A 31 -4.58 9.76 4.17
N ILE A 32 -3.67 8.93 3.68
CA ILE A 32 -3.39 8.80 2.24
C ILE A 32 -3.40 7.31 1.86
N PHE A 33 -4.22 6.92 0.88
CA PHE A 33 -4.20 5.59 0.28
C PHE A 33 -3.97 5.64 -1.23
N THR A 34 -2.80 5.19 -1.68
CA THR A 34 -2.47 5.15 -3.12
C THR A 34 -2.58 3.75 -3.73
N SER A 35 -3.05 2.76 -2.96
CA SER A 35 -3.07 1.35 -3.34
C SER A 35 -4.21 0.61 -2.66
N PRO A 36 -5.00 -0.20 -3.39
CA PRO A 36 -5.99 -1.10 -2.80
C PRO A 36 -5.41 -2.03 -1.72
N ARG A 37 -4.13 -2.43 -1.88
CA ARG A 37 -3.44 -3.32 -0.94
C ARG A 37 -3.22 -2.68 0.43
N ALA A 38 -3.06 -1.36 0.47
CA ALA A 38 -2.92 -0.62 1.73
C ALA A 38 -4.24 -0.56 2.49
N VAL A 39 -5.37 -0.50 1.77
CA VAL A 39 -6.72 -0.53 2.36
C VAL A 39 -7.03 -1.93 2.90
N GLU A 40 -6.71 -2.99 2.15
CA GLU A 40 -6.83 -4.37 2.62
C GLU A 40 -5.97 -4.63 3.86
N ALA A 41 -4.77 -4.05 3.93
CA ALA A 41 -3.95 -4.13 5.14
C ALA A 41 -4.63 -3.47 6.35
N ALA A 42 -5.22 -2.28 6.15
CA ALA A 42 -5.97 -1.58 7.19
C ALA A 42 -7.17 -2.41 7.66
N GLU A 43 -7.97 -2.95 6.74
CA GLU A 43 -9.13 -3.80 7.03
C GLU A 43 -8.74 -5.04 7.87
N LEU A 44 -7.70 -5.76 7.46
CA LEU A 44 -7.21 -6.93 8.20
C LEU A 44 -6.73 -6.56 9.61
N CYS A 45 -6.09 -5.42 9.79
CA CYS A 45 -5.64 -4.95 11.10
C CYS A 45 -6.80 -4.63 12.05
N LEU A 46 -7.94 -4.19 11.51
CA LEU A 46 -9.18 -3.97 12.27
C LEU A 46 -9.84 -5.29 12.67
N GLU A 47 -9.91 -6.25 11.74
CA GLU A 47 -10.55 -7.56 11.95
C GLU A 47 -9.80 -8.44 12.96
N GLN A 48 -8.47 -8.55 12.83
CA GLN A 48 -7.67 -9.57 13.53
C GLN A 48 -7.56 -9.39 15.05
N ASN A 49 -8.10 -8.30 15.57
CA ASN A 49 -7.89 -7.87 16.93
C ASN A 49 -9.21 -7.52 17.65
N ASN A 50 -10.36 -7.89 17.08
CA ASN A 50 -11.68 -7.51 17.57
C ASN A 50 -11.85 -5.97 17.69
N LYS A 51 -11.13 -5.22 16.86
CA LYS A 51 -11.08 -3.74 16.88
C LYS A 51 -12.08 -3.13 15.90
N THR A 52 -12.79 -3.95 15.12
CA THR A 52 -13.92 -3.54 14.27
C THR A 52 -14.99 -2.80 15.06
N GLU A 53 -15.30 -3.24 16.29
CA GLU A 53 -16.28 -2.54 17.13
C GLU A 53 -15.78 -1.15 17.54
N VAL A 54 -14.50 -1.01 17.89
CA VAL A 54 -13.90 0.29 18.21
C VAL A 54 -13.84 1.20 16.98
N TRP A 55 -13.56 0.61 15.81
CA TRP A 55 -13.56 1.32 14.53
C TRP A 55 -14.92 1.95 14.24
N GLU A 56 -15.96 1.13 14.21
CA GLU A 56 -17.33 1.58 13.91
C GLU A 56 -17.88 2.51 15.00
N ARG A 57 -17.53 2.26 16.27
CA ARG A 57 -18.06 3.06 17.38
C ARG A 57 -17.42 4.44 17.52
N SER A 58 -16.15 4.62 17.17
CA SER A 58 -15.47 5.90 17.44
C SER A 58 -14.33 6.31 16.51
N LEU A 59 -13.57 5.39 15.91
CA LEU A 59 -12.43 5.80 15.08
C LEU A 59 -12.86 6.30 13.70
N LYS A 60 -13.87 5.67 13.10
CA LYS A 60 -14.37 6.01 11.77
C LYS A 60 -14.81 7.48 11.67
N GLU A 61 -15.65 7.93 12.59
CA GLU A 61 -16.09 9.34 12.62
C GLU A 61 -14.93 10.31 12.87
N LYS A 62 -13.97 9.94 13.74
CA LYS A 62 -12.77 10.76 13.99
C LYS A 62 -11.87 10.89 12.77
N TRP A 63 -11.78 9.84 11.95
CA TRP A 63 -11.05 9.88 10.69
C TRP A 63 -11.83 10.64 9.60
N ASN A 64 -13.15 10.52 9.53
CA ASN A 64 -13.98 11.31 8.61
C ASN A 64 -14.02 12.81 8.93
N ALA A 65 -13.73 13.19 10.18
CA ALA A 65 -13.50 14.59 10.54
C ALA A 65 -12.16 15.16 10.01
N LYS A 66 -11.36 14.34 9.30
CA LYS A 66 -10.05 14.69 8.73
C LYS A 66 -10.05 14.40 7.22
N SER A 67 -9.02 14.85 6.52
CA SER A 67 -8.89 14.57 5.09
C SER A 67 -8.41 13.14 4.84
N VAL A 68 -9.13 12.40 3.98
CA VAL A 68 -8.73 11.06 3.53
C VAL A 68 -8.49 11.10 2.02
N TYR A 69 -7.22 11.11 1.63
CA TYR A 69 -6.80 11.23 0.25
C TYR A 69 -6.60 9.87 -0.41
N VAL A 70 -7.06 9.70 -1.64
CA VAL A 70 -6.90 8.44 -2.37
C VAL A 70 -6.42 8.64 -3.81
N VAL A 71 -5.74 7.63 -4.37
CA VAL A 71 -5.46 7.54 -5.82
C VAL A 71 -6.30 6.43 -6.44
N GLY A 72 -7.16 6.82 -7.39
CA GLY A 72 -7.90 5.92 -8.26
C GLY A 72 -9.16 5.31 -7.65
N ASN A 73 -10.16 5.11 -8.50
CA ASN A 73 -11.50 4.63 -8.11
C ASN A 73 -11.49 3.24 -7.45
N ALA A 74 -10.55 2.37 -7.80
CA ALA A 74 -10.43 1.05 -7.17
C ALA A 74 -10.04 1.17 -5.68
N THR A 75 -9.13 2.09 -5.35
CA THR A 75 -8.74 2.37 -3.97
C THR A 75 -9.88 3.06 -3.23
N ALA A 76 -10.48 4.10 -3.83
CA ALA A 76 -11.61 4.83 -3.26
C ALA A 76 -12.76 3.88 -2.88
N SER A 77 -13.12 2.96 -3.78
CA SER A 77 -14.18 1.97 -3.55
C SER A 77 -13.92 1.07 -2.35
N LEU A 78 -12.65 0.74 -2.03
CA LEU A 78 -12.32 -0.03 -0.84
C LEU A 78 -12.31 0.84 0.42
N VAL A 79 -11.84 2.08 0.32
CA VAL A 79 -11.85 3.03 1.44
C VAL A 79 -13.28 3.36 1.86
N SER A 80 -14.21 3.50 0.91
CA SER A 80 -15.63 3.67 1.22
C SER A 80 -16.25 2.43 1.91
N LYS A 81 -15.75 1.22 1.65
CA LYS A 81 -16.24 0.00 2.33
C LYS A 81 -15.86 -0.04 3.81
N ILE A 82 -14.69 0.51 4.17
CA ILE A 82 -14.31 0.70 5.58
C ILE A 82 -14.96 1.96 6.19
N GLY A 83 -15.82 2.64 5.43
CA GLY A 83 -16.67 3.72 5.90
C GLY A 83 -16.02 5.10 5.96
N LEU A 84 -14.95 5.32 5.20
CA LEU A 84 -14.27 6.61 5.11
C LEU A 84 -14.66 7.38 3.86
N ASP A 85 -14.85 8.69 4.00
CA ASP A 85 -15.16 9.62 2.91
C ASP A 85 -13.86 10.08 2.24
N THR A 86 -13.76 9.88 0.91
CA THR A 86 -12.51 10.07 0.18
C THR A 86 -12.46 11.33 -0.65
N GLU A 87 -11.25 11.85 -0.84
CA GLU A 87 -10.95 12.95 -1.74
C GLU A 87 -9.79 12.59 -2.68
N GLY A 88 -9.77 13.16 -3.88
CA GLY A 88 -8.63 13.05 -4.81
C GLY A 88 -8.60 11.79 -5.68
N GLU A 89 -9.61 10.92 -5.63
CA GLU A 89 -9.71 9.71 -6.48
C GLU A 89 -9.55 9.97 -7.98
N THR A 90 -9.97 11.15 -8.45
CA THR A 90 -9.88 11.60 -9.84
C THR A 90 -8.54 12.24 -10.21
N CYS A 91 -7.60 12.39 -9.27
CA CYS A 91 -6.25 12.91 -9.54
C CYS A 91 -5.47 11.99 -10.50
N GLY A 92 -5.79 10.70 -10.51
CA GLY A 92 -5.26 9.72 -11.46
C GLY A 92 -3.88 9.15 -11.10
N ASN A 93 -2.98 9.90 -10.46
CA ASN A 93 -1.69 9.42 -9.99
C ASN A 93 -1.20 10.13 -8.71
N ALA A 94 -0.06 9.68 -8.19
CA ALA A 94 0.52 10.17 -6.94
C ALA A 94 1.05 11.61 -7.06
N GLU A 95 1.55 11.98 -8.23
CA GLU A 95 2.05 13.32 -8.56
C GLU A 95 0.93 14.36 -8.45
N LYS A 96 -0.18 14.12 -9.16
CA LYS A 96 -1.35 15.01 -9.16
C LYS A 96 -2.05 15.02 -7.82
N LEU A 97 -2.05 13.90 -7.09
CA LEU A 97 -2.56 13.89 -5.72
C LEU A 97 -1.71 14.76 -4.80
N ALA A 98 -0.38 14.73 -4.94
CA ALA A 98 0.50 15.60 -4.17
C ALA A 98 0.24 17.08 -4.49
N GLU A 99 0.09 17.45 -5.76
CA GLU A 99 -0.31 18.81 -6.15
C GLU A 99 -1.64 19.24 -5.53
N TYR A 100 -2.63 18.34 -5.55
CA TYR A 100 -3.95 18.55 -4.95
C TYR A 100 -3.86 18.81 -3.44
N ILE A 101 -3.12 17.97 -2.70
CA ILE A 101 -2.90 18.13 -1.26
C ILE A 101 -2.17 19.46 -0.98
N CYS A 102 -1.16 19.80 -1.77
CA CYS A 102 -0.37 21.02 -1.61
C CYS A 102 -1.16 22.31 -1.92
N SER A 103 -2.27 22.21 -2.64
CA SER A 103 -3.14 23.35 -2.95
C SER A 103 -4.14 23.68 -1.84
N ARG A 104 -4.24 22.82 -0.81
CA ARG A 104 -5.20 22.94 0.29
C ARG A 104 -4.55 23.43 1.57
N GLU A 105 -5.38 23.92 2.49
CA GLU A 105 -4.94 24.17 3.86
C GLU A 105 -4.45 22.86 4.48
N SER A 106 -3.22 22.87 4.98
CA SER A 106 -2.59 21.71 5.57
C SER A 106 -2.73 21.76 7.09
N SER A 107 -2.99 20.59 7.69
CA SER A 107 -2.95 20.44 9.14
C SER A 107 -1.52 20.59 9.67
N ALA A 108 -1.38 21.04 10.92
CA ALA A 108 -0.11 21.02 11.63
C ALA A 108 0.36 19.59 11.97
N LEU A 109 -0.58 18.63 11.98
CA LEU A 109 -0.31 17.22 12.23
C LEU A 109 0.04 16.48 10.93
N PRO A 110 0.91 15.46 10.99
CA PRO A 110 1.32 14.71 9.81
C PRO A 110 0.16 13.96 9.15
N LEU A 111 0.21 13.78 7.83
CA LEU A 111 -0.62 12.81 7.13
C LEU A 111 -0.07 11.40 7.35
N LEU A 112 -0.94 10.42 7.67
CA LEU A 112 -0.56 9.02 7.75
C LEU A 112 -0.66 8.38 6.37
N PHE A 113 0.43 7.77 5.89
CA PHE A 113 0.51 7.16 4.57
C PHE A 113 0.90 5.66 4.65
N PRO A 114 -0.10 4.76 4.73
CA PRO A 114 0.11 3.32 4.57
C PRO A 114 0.53 2.99 3.13
N CYS A 115 1.73 2.44 2.95
CA CYS A 115 2.32 2.23 1.63
C CYS A 115 3.03 0.87 1.48
N GLY A 116 3.48 0.58 0.27
CA GLY A 116 4.28 -0.61 -0.05
C GLY A 116 5.78 -0.37 0.16
N ASN A 117 6.56 -1.46 0.25
CA ASN A 117 8.02 -1.41 0.38
C ASN A 117 8.74 -0.83 -0.86
N LEU A 118 8.13 -0.92 -2.04
CA LEU A 118 8.62 -0.30 -3.27
C LEU A 118 8.28 1.19 -3.24
N LYS A 119 9.05 1.95 -2.46
CA LYS A 119 8.88 3.38 -2.27
C LYS A 119 9.12 4.12 -3.59
N ARG A 120 8.04 4.42 -4.31
CA ARG A 120 8.07 5.57 -5.23
C ARG A 120 8.05 6.81 -4.34
N GLU A 121 9.23 7.39 -4.13
CA GLU A 121 9.50 8.59 -3.33
C GLU A 121 8.75 9.86 -3.81
N ILE A 122 7.87 9.74 -4.78
CA ILE A 122 7.23 10.86 -5.48
C ILE A 122 6.32 11.63 -4.53
N LEU A 123 5.37 10.95 -3.88
CA LEU A 123 4.42 11.59 -2.97
C LEU A 123 5.10 12.06 -1.66
N PRO A 124 5.93 11.24 -0.97
CA PRO A 124 6.67 11.71 0.19
C PRO A 124 7.56 12.92 -0.08
N LYS A 125 8.30 12.93 -1.19
CA LYS A 125 9.17 14.04 -1.55
C LYS A 125 8.38 15.30 -1.89
N ALA A 126 7.32 15.18 -2.71
CA ALA A 126 6.52 16.32 -3.12
C ALA A 126 5.86 17.05 -1.93
N LEU A 127 5.32 16.29 -0.97
CA LEU A 127 4.75 16.87 0.26
C LEU A 127 5.81 17.51 1.15
N LYS A 128 6.97 16.86 1.31
CA LYS A 128 8.10 17.39 2.08
C LYS A 128 8.65 18.70 1.48
N ASP A 129 8.79 18.77 0.16
CA ASP A 129 9.27 19.96 -0.55
C ASP A 129 8.31 21.16 -0.37
N LYS A 130 7.06 20.91 -0.01
CA LYS A 130 6.03 21.92 0.30
C LYS A 130 5.80 22.13 1.80
N GLY A 131 6.60 21.50 2.65
CA GLY A 131 6.50 21.64 4.11
C GLY A 131 5.32 20.91 4.75
N ILE A 132 4.69 19.97 4.03
CA ILE A 132 3.58 19.17 4.56
C ILE A 132 4.15 17.94 5.27
N ALA A 133 3.86 17.83 6.57
CA ALA A 133 4.30 16.71 7.38
C ALA A 133 3.57 15.42 6.98
N MET A 134 4.30 14.31 6.90
CA MET A 134 3.73 13.00 6.59
C MET A 134 4.54 11.88 7.23
N GLU A 135 3.86 10.88 7.78
CA GLU A 135 4.44 9.64 8.30
C GLU A 135 4.08 8.49 7.35
N SER A 136 5.09 7.83 6.78
CA SER A 136 4.89 6.64 5.93
C SER A 136 5.05 5.36 6.75
N ILE A 137 4.10 4.45 6.64
CA ILE A 137 4.16 3.13 7.27
C ILE A 137 4.06 2.05 6.20
N THR A 138 5.03 1.14 6.16
CA THR A 138 5.00 0.04 5.19
C THR A 138 4.07 -1.05 5.69
N VAL A 139 2.96 -1.28 5.00
CA VAL A 139 1.90 -2.24 5.42
C VAL A 139 1.78 -3.44 4.49
N TYR A 140 2.43 -3.38 3.34
CA TYR A 140 2.54 -4.51 2.43
C TYR A 140 3.88 -4.50 1.71
N GLN A 141 4.29 -5.67 1.24
CA GLN A 141 5.48 -5.81 0.42
C GLN A 141 5.21 -6.61 -0.85
N THR A 142 5.83 -6.15 -1.93
CA THR A 142 5.92 -6.93 -3.17
C THR A 142 7.12 -7.86 -3.04
N ILE A 143 6.88 -9.16 -3.11
CA ILE A 143 7.91 -10.19 -3.06
C ILE A 143 7.85 -11.11 -4.28
N ALA A 144 8.96 -11.80 -4.54
CA ALA A 144 8.97 -12.91 -5.49
C ALA A 144 7.92 -13.94 -5.07
N HIS A 145 7.24 -14.54 -6.05
CA HIS A 145 6.28 -15.59 -5.73
C HIS A 145 7.05 -16.84 -5.24
N PRO A 146 6.74 -17.42 -4.08
CA PRO A 146 7.55 -18.50 -3.50
C PRO A 146 7.62 -19.74 -4.40
N GLY A 147 6.55 -20.02 -5.15
CA GLY A 147 6.52 -21.11 -6.14
C GLY A 147 7.14 -20.77 -7.50
N MET A 148 7.74 -19.58 -7.70
CA MET A 148 8.18 -19.14 -9.02
C MET A 148 9.18 -20.10 -9.67
N GLN A 149 10.24 -20.46 -8.94
CA GLN A 149 11.26 -21.37 -9.44
C GLN A 149 10.68 -22.76 -9.74
N GLY A 150 9.90 -23.33 -8.82
CA GLY A 150 9.27 -24.63 -9.02
C GLY A 150 8.31 -24.66 -10.21
N ASN A 151 7.52 -23.60 -10.38
CA ASN A 151 6.58 -23.48 -11.49
C ASN A 151 7.29 -23.36 -12.84
N LEU A 152 8.36 -22.55 -12.92
CA LEU A 152 9.16 -22.43 -14.13
C LEU A 152 9.87 -23.75 -14.46
N ASN A 153 10.51 -24.38 -13.48
CA ASN A 153 11.17 -25.68 -13.67
C ASN A 153 10.18 -26.75 -14.19
N SER A 154 9.01 -26.83 -13.57
CA SER A 154 7.94 -27.75 -13.99
C SER A 154 7.49 -27.49 -15.43
N TYR A 155 7.26 -26.23 -15.80
CA TYR A 155 6.87 -25.85 -17.16
C TYR A 155 7.93 -26.24 -18.19
N TYR A 156 9.20 -25.84 -17.98
CA TYR A 156 10.29 -26.14 -18.93
C TYR A 156 10.55 -27.64 -19.05
N SER A 157 10.42 -28.40 -17.96
CA SER A 157 10.62 -29.86 -17.99
C SER A 157 9.53 -30.59 -18.77
N GLN A 158 8.30 -30.07 -18.80
CA GLN A 158 7.15 -30.70 -19.46
C GLN A 158 6.93 -30.20 -20.89
N GLN A 159 7.20 -28.91 -21.13
CA GLN A 159 6.84 -28.21 -22.38
C GLN A 159 8.07 -27.75 -23.18
N GLY A 160 9.27 -27.76 -22.59
CA GLY A 160 10.47 -27.19 -23.18
C GLY A 160 10.50 -25.66 -23.15
N VAL A 161 11.38 -25.07 -23.96
CA VAL A 161 11.55 -23.61 -24.06
C VAL A 161 10.32 -23.01 -24.75
N PRO A 162 9.62 -22.04 -24.12
CA PRO A 162 8.46 -21.40 -24.74
C PRO A 162 8.87 -20.52 -25.92
N ALA A 163 8.02 -20.43 -26.94
CA ALA A 163 8.23 -19.54 -28.08
C ALA A 163 8.16 -18.05 -27.70
N SER A 164 7.46 -17.71 -26.61
CA SER A 164 7.33 -16.33 -26.12
C SER A 164 7.02 -16.31 -24.62
N ILE A 165 7.49 -15.26 -23.93
CA ILE A 165 7.22 -15.00 -22.52
C ILE A 165 6.71 -13.56 -22.38
N THR A 166 5.54 -13.39 -21.76
CA THR A 166 4.94 -12.07 -21.52
C THR A 166 5.15 -11.63 -20.07
N PHE A 167 5.66 -10.42 -19.88
CA PHE A 167 5.79 -9.78 -18.57
C PHE A 167 4.74 -8.70 -18.38
N PHE A 168 4.07 -8.71 -17.22
CA PHE A 168 3.01 -7.76 -16.89
C PHE A 168 3.48 -6.58 -16.01
N SER A 169 4.72 -6.61 -15.53
CA SER A 169 5.32 -5.53 -14.75
C SER A 169 6.85 -5.66 -14.60
N PRO A 170 7.56 -4.56 -14.27
CA PRO A 170 9.02 -4.56 -14.09
C PRO A 170 9.51 -5.57 -13.06
N SER A 171 8.91 -5.63 -11.86
CA SER A 171 9.37 -6.60 -10.86
C SER A 171 9.08 -8.04 -11.29
N GLY A 172 8.17 -8.27 -12.25
CA GLY A 172 7.79 -9.60 -12.71
C GLY A 172 8.93 -10.18 -13.52
N LEU A 173 9.50 -9.33 -14.38
CA LEU A 173 10.77 -9.57 -15.04
C LEU A 173 11.91 -9.73 -14.01
N THR A 174 12.09 -8.79 -13.08
CA THR A 174 13.18 -8.84 -12.09
C THR A 174 13.24 -10.16 -11.32
N TYR A 175 12.10 -10.67 -10.84
CA TYR A 175 12.08 -11.89 -10.04
C TYR A 175 12.26 -13.17 -10.87
N SER A 176 11.88 -13.17 -12.14
CA SER A 176 11.86 -14.39 -12.97
C SER A 176 13.03 -14.50 -13.94
N LEU A 177 13.69 -13.38 -14.28
CA LEU A 177 14.69 -13.34 -15.34
C LEU A 177 15.84 -14.31 -15.11
N LYS A 178 16.39 -14.36 -13.88
CA LYS A 178 17.49 -15.27 -13.54
C LYS A 178 17.10 -16.74 -13.79
N HIS A 179 15.91 -17.13 -13.35
CA HIS A 179 15.41 -18.50 -13.54
C HIS A 179 15.15 -18.82 -15.02
N ILE A 180 14.62 -17.85 -15.78
CA ILE A 180 14.39 -18.02 -17.22
C ILE A 180 15.70 -18.21 -17.96
N GLN A 181 16.74 -17.42 -17.63
CA GLN A 181 18.08 -17.56 -18.22
C GLN A 181 18.68 -18.94 -17.93
N GLU A 182 18.65 -19.38 -16.68
CA GLU A 182 19.17 -20.70 -16.27
C GLU A 182 18.47 -21.87 -17.01
N LEU A 183 17.18 -21.74 -17.31
CA LEU A 183 16.38 -22.78 -17.95
C LEU A 183 16.40 -22.75 -19.49
N SER A 184 16.77 -21.62 -20.09
CA SER A 184 16.75 -21.44 -21.55
C SER A 184 18.07 -21.81 -22.24
N GLY A 185 19.15 -22.00 -21.48
CA GLY A 185 20.50 -22.24 -22.00
C GLY A 185 21.21 -20.95 -22.38
#